data_AF-A0A1Q7Z0S8-F1
#
_entry.id   AF-A0A1Q7Z0S8-F1
#
_cell.length_a   1.000
_cell.length_b   1.000
_cell.length_c   1.000
_cell.angle_alpha   90.00
_cell.angle_beta   90.00
_cell.angle_gamma   90.00
#
_symmetry.space_group_name_H-M   'P 1'
#
loop_
_entity.id
_entity.type
_entity.pdbx_description
1 polymer ?
#
loop_
_entity_poly.entity_id
_entity_poly.type
_entity_poly.pdbx_seq_one_letter_code
_entity_poly.pdbx_strand_id
1 'polypeptide(L)'
;MTVASIDVMPPAELTGQAVLVRIDAQDEVRMRDSLSTLAFVADAGARVIVATHCGLPDATPHADAIGARLSELLERKVGKLDQWKGEAGVRAVSHLSEGEIMMIENLAFEAGEMDGDDSLADALARLADIYCNDAFALSHEIRASTVGVAKRAKRALAGLTFERELRMLEVMLGELRCPSLAVLGGELSKEKLLLAEEIARRAERTMIAGQLALAFLVAREILPSSAL
;
A
#
# COMPACT_ATOMS: atom_id res chain seq x y z
N MET A 1 8.88 13.20 -7.43
CA MET A 1 7.88 12.92 -8.50
C MET A 1 6.54 13.24 -7.87
N THR A 2 5.79 14.23 -8.33
CA THR A 2 4.52 14.55 -7.65
C THR A 2 3.44 13.58 -8.07
N VAL A 3 3.18 12.57 -7.23
CA VAL A 3 1.94 11.77 -7.28
C VAL A 3 0.88 12.54 -6.51
N ALA A 4 -0.27 12.79 -7.12
CA ALA A 4 -1.39 13.45 -6.44
C ALA A 4 -2.03 12.50 -5.44
N SER A 5 -2.17 12.96 -4.19
CA SER A 5 -2.89 12.23 -3.14
C SER A 5 -4.40 12.43 -3.27
N ILE A 6 -5.19 11.55 -2.66
CA ILE A 6 -6.65 11.61 -2.73
C ILE A 6 -7.24 12.81 -1.97
N ASP A 7 -6.53 13.31 -0.95
CA ASP A 7 -6.95 14.46 -0.14
C ASP A 7 -6.85 15.82 -0.86
N VAL A 8 -6.21 15.85 -2.03
CA VAL A 8 -6.24 17.04 -2.91
C VAL A 8 -7.63 17.27 -3.52
N MET A 9 -8.48 16.24 -3.53
CA MET A 9 -9.86 16.36 -3.94
C MET A 9 -10.72 16.87 -2.77
N PRO A 10 -11.50 17.94 -2.95
CA PRO A 10 -12.43 18.35 -1.91
C PRO A 10 -13.48 17.26 -1.68
N PRO A 11 -13.97 17.05 -0.45
CA PRO A 11 -14.94 15.99 -0.16
C PRO A 11 -16.18 15.99 -1.07
N ALA A 12 -16.66 17.18 -1.47
CA ALA A 12 -17.79 17.34 -2.38
C ALA A 12 -17.55 16.76 -3.79
N GLU A 13 -16.30 16.63 -4.23
CA GLU A 13 -15.96 15.95 -5.50
C GLU A 13 -15.88 14.43 -5.35
N LEU A 14 -15.74 13.91 -4.13
CA LEU A 14 -15.71 12.47 -3.84
C LEU A 14 -17.11 11.92 -3.58
N THR A 15 -18.05 12.74 -3.10
CA THR A 15 -19.42 12.31 -2.80
C THR A 15 -20.07 11.64 -4.01
N GLY A 16 -20.57 10.41 -3.80
CA GLY A 16 -21.20 9.60 -4.83
C GLY A 16 -20.25 8.99 -5.87
N GLN A 17 -18.96 9.34 -5.89
CA GLN A 17 -17.98 8.69 -6.77
C GLN A 17 -17.75 7.24 -6.33
N ALA A 18 -17.56 6.34 -7.28
CA ALA A 18 -17.03 5.02 -6.98
C ALA A 18 -15.50 5.09 -6.87
N VAL A 19 -14.95 4.66 -5.74
CA VAL A 19 -13.50 4.71 -5.48
C VAL A 19 -12.97 3.32 -5.16
N LEU A 20 -12.10 2.80 -6.03
CA LEU A 20 -11.38 1.55 -5.80
C LEU A 20 -10.11 1.86 -4.99
N VAL A 21 -10.06 1.42 -3.73
CA VAL A 21 -8.91 1.59 -2.84
C VAL A 21 -8.13 0.28 -2.76
N ARG A 22 -6.88 0.30 -3.25
CA ARG A 22 -5.94 -0.81 -3.09
C ARG A 22 -5.20 -0.66 -1.78
N ILE A 23 -5.38 -1.60 -0.85
CA ILE A 23 -4.75 -1.57 0.48
C ILE A 23 -3.76 -2.72 0.66
N ASP A 24 -2.77 -2.58 1.54
CA ASP A 24 -1.94 -3.72 1.96
C ASP A 24 -2.55 -4.36 3.21
N ALA A 25 -2.91 -5.64 3.11
CA ALA A 25 -3.61 -6.37 4.17
C ALA A 25 -2.86 -7.63 4.62
N GLN A 26 -1.55 -7.73 4.34
CA GLN A 26 -0.74 -8.92 4.69
C GLN A 26 -0.65 -9.19 6.20
N ASP A 27 -0.78 -8.14 7.01
CA ASP A 27 -0.83 -8.22 8.45
C ASP A 27 -1.68 -7.07 9.02
N GLU A 28 -2.00 -7.14 10.32
CA GLU A 28 -2.86 -6.15 10.97
C GLU A 28 -2.23 -4.74 11.01
N VAL A 29 -0.90 -4.62 11.09
CA VAL A 29 -0.23 -3.32 11.11
C VAL A 29 -0.47 -2.61 9.77
N ARG A 30 -0.31 -3.34 8.66
CA ARG A 30 -0.58 -2.83 7.31
C ARG A 30 -2.06 -2.51 7.08
N MET A 31 -2.97 -3.33 7.61
CA MET A 31 -4.40 -3.02 7.59
C MET A 31 -4.68 -1.70 8.32
N ARG A 32 -4.06 -1.50 9.50
CA ARG A 32 -4.22 -0.29 10.32
C ARG A 32 -3.73 0.98 9.61
N ASP A 33 -2.64 0.88 8.85
CA ASP A 33 -2.14 2.00 8.06
C ASP A 33 -3.17 2.49 7.03
N SER A 34 -3.93 1.57 6.41
CA SER A 34 -4.88 1.91 5.35
C SER A 34 -6.22 2.47 5.88
N LEU A 35 -6.48 2.40 7.19
CA LEU A 35 -7.77 2.81 7.77
C LEU A 35 -8.04 4.30 7.55
N SER A 36 -7.00 5.13 7.62
CA SER A 36 -7.12 6.58 7.44
C SER A 36 -7.66 6.94 6.05
N THR A 37 -7.14 6.30 4.99
CA THR A 37 -7.61 6.48 3.62
C THR A 37 -9.03 5.96 3.45
N LEU A 38 -9.34 4.77 3.96
CA LEU A 38 -10.68 4.19 3.86
C LEU A 38 -11.73 5.06 4.55
N ALA A 39 -11.44 5.54 5.76
CA ALA A 39 -12.32 6.43 6.50
C ALA A 39 -12.50 7.77 5.77
N PHE A 40 -11.40 8.40 5.32
CA PHE A 40 -11.45 9.67 4.60
C PHE A 40 -12.39 9.62 3.38
N VAL A 41 -12.23 8.59 2.55
CA VAL A 41 -13.03 8.43 1.32
C VAL A 41 -14.48 8.11 1.66
N ALA A 42 -14.73 7.24 2.64
CA ALA A 42 -16.08 6.88 3.04
C ALA A 42 -16.82 8.06 3.71
N ASP A 43 -16.13 8.86 4.52
CA ASP A 43 -16.70 10.03 5.20
C ASP A 43 -16.97 11.20 4.24
N ALA A 44 -16.23 11.26 3.12
CA ALA A 44 -16.54 12.16 2.01
C ALA A 44 -17.77 11.70 1.18
N GLY A 45 -18.37 10.55 1.51
CA GLY A 45 -19.57 10.02 0.84
C GLY A 45 -19.28 9.25 -0.46
N ALA A 46 -18.03 8.88 -0.72
CA ALA A 46 -17.73 8.00 -1.84
C ALA A 46 -18.21 6.57 -1.58
N ARG A 47 -18.51 5.84 -2.66
CA ARG A 47 -18.81 4.40 -2.63
C ARG A 47 -17.48 3.66 -2.72
N VAL A 48 -17.05 3.07 -1.62
CA VAL A 48 -15.69 2.55 -1.47
C VAL A 48 -15.66 1.08 -1.86
N ILE A 49 -14.77 0.73 -2.79
CA ILE A 49 -14.46 -0.63 -3.17
C ILE A 49 -13.04 -0.95 -2.69
N VAL A 50 -12.90 -1.91 -1.79
CA VAL A 50 -11.60 -2.33 -1.25
C VAL A 50 -11.08 -3.51 -2.04
N ALA A 51 -9.84 -3.41 -2.53
CA ALA A 51 -9.12 -4.49 -3.17
C ALA A 51 -7.83 -4.81 -2.41
N THR A 52 -7.51 -6.09 -2.26
CA THR A 52 -6.22 -6.52 -1.70
C THR A 52 -5.80 -7.88 -2.26
N HIS A 53 -4.49 -8.13 -2.21
CA HIS A 53 -3.90 -9.45 -2.35
C HIS A 53 -3.26 -9.80 -1.00
N CYS A 54 -3.82 -10.79 -0.30
CA CYS A 54 -3.41 -11.17 1.05
C CYS A 54 -3.16 -12.68 1.15
N GLY A 55 -2.16 -13.06 1.95
CA GLY A 55 -1.92 -14.46 2.30
C GLY A 55 -0.82 -15.13 1.48
N LEU A 56 -0.58 -16.39 1.83
CA LEU A 56 0.43 -17.26 1.24
C LEU A 56 -0.24 -18.32 0.34
N PRO A 57 0.49 -18.94 -0.60
CA PRO A 57 -0.07 -19.94 -1.53
C PRO A 57 -0.92 -21.03 -0.84
N ASP A 58 -0.47 -21.51 0.33
CA ASP A 58 -1.16 -22.57 1.08
C ASP A 58 -2.09 -22.04 2.20
N ALA A 59 -2.14 -20.73 2.39
CA ALA A 59 -2.88 -20.06 3.47
C ALA A 59 -3.40 -18.69 3.01
N THR A 60 -4.26 -18.72 1.99
CA THR A 60 -4.90 -17.51 1.44
C THR A 60 -6.29 -17.33 2.07
N PRO A 61 -6.54 -16.24 2.82
CA PRO A 61 -7.85 -15.97 3.40
C PRO A 61 -8.84 -15.44 2.35
N HIS A 62 -10.12 -15.77 2.51
CA HIS A 62 -11.21 -15.15 1.75
C HIS A 62 -11.49 -13.72 2.23
N ALA A 63 -12.09 -12.92 1.35
CA ALA A 63 -12.48 -11.54 1.63
C ALA A 63 -13.39 -11.40 2.84
N ASP A 64 -14.23 -12.40 3.17
CA ASP A 64 -15.07 -12.37 4.36
C ASP A 64 -14.25 -12.24 5.65
N ALA A 65 -13.12 -12.97 5.75
CA ALA A 65 -12.26 -12.91 6.93
C ALA A 65 -11.50 -11.57 7.02
N ILE A 66 -11.01 -11.07 5.88
CA ILE A 66 -10.30 -9.79 5.82
C ILE A 66 -11.27 -8.64 6.10
N GLY A 67 -12.45 -8.65 5.47
CA GLY A 67 -13.51 -7.66 5.63
C GLY A 67 -14.07 -7.63 7.05
N ALA A 68 -14.22 -8.79 7.71
CA ALA A 68 -14.58 -8.83 9.12
C ALA A 68 -13.53 -8.13 10.00
N ARG A 69 -12.24 -8.41 9.78
CA ARG A 69 -11.18 -7.74 10.54
C ARG A 69 -11.11 -6.24 10.25
N LEU A 70 -11.23 -5.83 8.99
CA LEU A 70 -11.32 -4.41 8.62
C LEU A 70 -12.53 -3.74 9.26
N SER A 71 -13.67 -4.42 9.36
CA SER A 71 -14.86 -3.88 9.99
C SER A 71 -14.64 -3.58 11.47
N GLU A 72 -13.98 -4.49 12.18
CA GLU A 72 -13.60 -4.31 13.59
C GLU A 72 -12.62 -3.14 13.75
N LEU A 73 -11.62 -3.05 12.88
CA LEU A 73 -10.59 -2.01 12.94
C LEU A 73 -11.10 -0.62 12.56
N LEU A 74 -12.04 -0.53 11.61
CA LEU A 74 -12.68 0.71 11.17
C LEU A 74 -13.85 1.15 12.06
N GLU A 75 -14.33 0.26 12.94
CA GLU A 75 -15.59 0.44 13.66
C GLU A 75 -16.78 0.75 12.72
N ARG A 76 -16.72 0.21 11.49
CA ARG A 76 -17.68 0.43 10.41
C ARG A 76 -17.86 -0.84 9.61
N LYS A 77 -19.08 -1.13 9.17
CA LYS A 77 -19.35 -2.32 8.35
C LYS A 77 -18.59 -2.27 7.03
N VAL A 78 -17.79 -3.30 6.75
CA VAL A 78 -17.22 -3.61 5.44
C VAL A 78 -17.97 -4.83 4.90
N GLY A 79 -18.79 -4.62 3.86
CA GLY A 79 -19.50 -5.70 3.19
C GLY A 79 -18.64 -6.41 2.16
N LYS A 80 -19.14 -7.50 1.59
CA LYS A 80 -18.50 -8.21 0.48
C LYS A 80 -19.26 -7.96 -0.82
N LEU A 81 -18.53 -7.67 -1.89
CA LEU A 81 -19.05 -7.56 -3.24
C LEU A 81 -18.71 -8.82 -4.05
N ASP A 82 -19.59 -9.81 -4.00
CA ASP A 82 -19.36 -11.11 -4.65
C ASP A 82 -19.27 -10.99 -6.18
N GLN A 83 -20.21 -10.26 -6.79
CA GLN A 83 -20.25 -10.06 -8.23
C GLN A 83 -19.64 -8.70 -8.58
N TRP A 84 -18.33 -8.66 -8.75
CA TRP A 84 -17.60 -7.42 -9.06
C TRP A 84 -17.09 -7.35 -10.50
N LYS A 85 -17.08 -8.45 -11.27
CA LYS A 85 -16.59 -8.44 -12.64
C LYS A 85 -17.66 -7.97 -13.64
N GLY A 86 -17.21 -7.29 -14.69
CA GLY A 86 -18.04 -6.90 -15.83
C GLY A 86 -19.19 -5.96 -15.46
N GLU A 87 -20.23 -5.95 -16.30
CA GLU A 87 -21.40 -5.05 -16.11
C GLU A 87 -22.16 -5.31 -14.80
N ALA A 88 -22.15 -6.56 -14.31
CA ALA A 88 -22.79 -6.89 -13.04
C ALA A 88 -22.13 -6.15 -11.88
N GLY A 89 -20.79 -6.11 -11.84
CA GLY A 89 -20.04 -5.35 -10.84
C GLY A 89 -20.27 -3.85 -10.91
N VAL A 90 -20.24 -3.28 -12.10
CA VAL A 90 -20.53 -1.85 -12.30
C VAL A 90 -21.93 -1.49 -11.80
N ARG A 91 -22.94 -2.33 -12.12
CA ARG A 91 -24.30 -2.14 -11.59
C ARG A 91 -24.35 -2.27 -10.08
N ALA A 92 -23.71 -3.29 -9.51
CA ALA A 92 -23.71 -3.50 -8.06
C ALA A 92 -23.07 -2.32 -7.31
N VAL A 93 -21.93 -1.81 -7.79
CA VAL A 93 -21.30 -0.60 -7.26
C VAL A 93 -22.22 0.62 -7.40
N SER A 94 -22.96 0.72 -8.50
CA SER A 94 -23.88 1.84 -8.71
C SER A 94 -25.02 1.91 -7.69
N HIS A 95 -25.36 0.78 -7.06
CA HIS A 95 -26.40 0.66 -6.04
C HIS A 95 -25.91 0.82 -4.60
N LEU A 96 -24.60 0.99 -4.39
CA LEU A 96 -24.06 1.26 -3.07
C LEU A 96 -24.49 2.62 -2.56
N SER A 97 -24.74 2.69 -1.26
CA SER A 97 -25.03 3.95 -0.57
C SER A 97 -23.76 4.79 -0.43
N GLU A 98 -23.92 6.11 -0.32
CA GLU A 98 -22.79 7.01 -0.05
C GLU A 98 -22.09 6.62 1.26
N GLY A 99 -20.75 6.53 1.20
CA GLY A 99 -19.94 6.09 2.34
C GLY A 99 -20.03 4.61 2.68
N GLU A 100 -20.70 3.79 1.85
CA GLU A 100 -20.69 2.35 1.99
C GLU A 100 -19.35 1.77 1.54
N ILE A 101 -18.81 0.82 2.32
CA ILE A 101 -17.53 0.17 2.06
C ILE A 101 -17.79 -1.30 1.73
N MET A 102 -17.36 -1.71 0.54
CA MET A 102 -17.47 -3.07 0.05
C MET A 102 -16.11 -3.59 -0.36
N MET A 103 -15.80 -4.83 0.00
CA MET A 103 -14.57 -5.52 -0.38
C MET A 103 -14.86 -6.53 -1.50
N ILE A 104 -14.07 -6.50 -2.57
CA ILE A 104 -14.09 -7.57 -3.57
C ILE A 104 -13.34 -8.80 -3.06
N GLU A 105 -13.53 -9.95 -3.70
CA GLU A 105 -12.79 -11.16 -3.33
C GLU A 105 -11.26 -10.92 -3.35
N ASN A 106 -10.53 -11.61 -2.46
CA ASN A 106 -9.08 -11.51 -2.36
C ASN A 106 -8.43 -11.81 -3.71
N LEU A 107 -7.64 -10.86 -4.22
CA LEU A 107 -7.00 -10.94 -5.53
C LEU A 107 -5.92 -12.03 -5.61
N ALA A 108 -5.53 -12.62 -4.49
CA ALA A 108 -4.73 -13.85 -4.50
C ALA A 108 -5.45 -15.04 -5.19
N PHE A 109 -6.78 -15.01 -5.30
CA PHE A 109 -7.56 -15.98 -6.06
C PHE A 109 -7.71 -15.62 -7.55
N GLU A 110 -7.25 -14.44 -7.96
CA GLU A 110 -7.39 -13.96 -9.33
C GLU A 110 -6.15 -14.30 -10.17
N ALA A 111 -6.33 -15.21 -11.12
CA ALA A 111 -5.30 -15.48 -12.12
C ALA A 111 -4.95 -14.19 -12.86
N GLY A 112 -3.65 -13.92 -13.02
CA GLY A 112 -3.15 -12.72 -13.69
C GLY A 112 -2.89 -11.52 -12.78
N GLU A 113 -3.23 -11.57 -11.48
CA GLU A 113 -2.87 -10.49 -10.54
C GLU A 113 -1.35 -10.27 -10.49
N MET A 114 -0.58 -11.35 -10.32
CA MET A 114 0.88 -11.29 -10.20
C MET A 114 1.59 -10.97 -11.52
N ASP A 115 0.96 -11.23 -12.66
CA ASP A 115 1.53 -11.02 -13.99
C ASP A 115 1.19 -9.65 -14.59
N GLY A 116 0.38 -8.86 -13.89
CA GLY A 116 -0.08 -7.58 -14.42
C GLY A 116 -1.11 -7.72 -15.54
N ASP A 117 -1.92 -8.77 -15.52
CA ASP A 117 -2.86 -9.08 -16.61
C ASP A 117 -3.76 -7.90 -16.96
N ASP A 118 -3.83 -7.64 -18.27
CA ASP A 118 -4.53 -6.50 -18.82
C ASP A 118 -6.05 -6.61 -18.67
N SER A 119 -6.60 -7.83 -18.75
CA SER A 119 -8.04 -8.06 -18.64
C SER A 119 -8.53 -7.89 -17.20
N LEU A 120 -7.74 -8.37 -16.23
CA LEU A 120 -7.99 -8.17 -14.81
C LEU A 120 -7.88 -6.68 -14.44
N ALA A 121 -6.84 -6.02 -14.94
CA ALA A 121 -6.65 -4.57 -14.75
C ALA A 121 -7.80 -3.74 -15.35
N ASP A 122 -8.30 -4.11 -16.54
CA ASP A 122 -9.48 -3.48 -17.16
C ASP A 122 -10.75 -3.71 -16.33
N ALA A 123 -10.93 -4.91 -15.78
CA ALA A 123 -12.07 -5.22 -14.93
C ALA A 123 -12.07 -4.39 -13.65
N LEU A 124 -10.90 -4.25 -12.99
CA LEU A 124 -10.73 -3.41 -11.81
C LEU A 124 -10.95 -1.92 -12.14
N ALA A 125 -10.38 -1.43 -13.25
CA ALA A 125 -10.52 -0.03 -13.63
C ALA A 125 -11.97 0.36 -13.97
N ARG A 126 -12.77 -0.59 -14.47
CA ARG A 126 -14.19 -0.35 -14.78
C ARG A 126 -15.08 -0.26 -13.53
N LEU A 127 -14.65 -0.80 -12.40
CA LEU A 127 -15.44 -0.78 -11.16
C LEU A 127 -15.60 0.61 -10.54
N ALA A 128 -14.67 1.52 -10.83
CA ALA A 128 -14.57 2.78 -10.12
C ALA A 128 -14.26 3.95 -11.06
N ASP A 129 -14.67 5.14 -10.66
CA ASP A 129 -14.31 6.38 -11.33
C ASP A 129 -12.91 6.84 -10.93
N ILE A 130 -12.50 6.50 -9.70
CA ILE A 130 -11.21 6.84 -9.12
C ILE A 130 -10.54 5.57 -8.62
N TYR A 131 -9.27 5.40 -8.99
CA TYR A 131 -8.38 4.42 -8.38
C TYR A 131 -7.50 5.12 -7.36
N CYS A 132 -7.46 4.58 -6.13
CA CYS A 132 -6.65 5.06 -5.04
C CYS A 132 -5.68 3.94 -4.61
N ASN A 133 -4.38 4.13 -4.84
CA ASN A 133 -3.38 3.17 -4.38
C ASN A 133 -2.86 3.57 -3.00
N ASP A 134 -3.20 2.79 -1.97
CA ASP A 134 -2.69 2.95 -0.61
C ASP A 134 -1.72 1.83 -0.18
N ALA A 135 -1.27 1.01 -1.15
CA ALA A 135 -0.37 -0.12 -0.93
C ALA A 135 1.05 0.18 -1.43
N PHE A 136 1.73 1.16 -0.80
CA PHE A 136 3.08 1.59 -1.20
C PHE A 136 4.10 0.44 -1.26
N ALA A 137 4.09 -0.43 -0.25
CA ALA A 137 5.01 -1.57 -0.18
C ALA A 137 4.92 -2.52 -1.39
N LEU A 138 3.74 -2.64 -2.00
CA LEU A 138 3.49 -3.49 -3.17
C LEU A 138 3.72 -2.76 -4.51
N SER A 139 4.02 -1.46 -4.48
CA SER A 139 4.05 -0.62 -5.67
C SER A 139 5.35 -0.71 -6.48
N HIS A 140 6.33 -1.46 -5.99
CA HIS A 140 7.54 -1.82 -6.74
C HIS A 140 7.32 -3.00 -7.69
N GLU A 141 6.21 -3.74 -7.53
CA GLU A 141 5.87 -4.89 -8.34
C GLU A 141 4.83 -4.54 -9.40
N ILE A 142 4.98 -5.13 -10.58
CA ILE A 142 4.00 -4.99 -11.66
C ILE A 142 2.88 -5.98 -11.40
N ARG A 143 1.76 -5.50 -10.84
CA ARG A 143 0.54 -6.28 -10.63
C ARG A 143 -0.66 -5.66 -11.32
N ALA A 144 -1.70 -6.46 -11.55
CA ALA A 144 -2.91 -5.98 -12.20
C ALA A 144 -3.59 -4.90 -11.33
N SER A 145 -3.65 -5.11 -10.02
CA SER A 145 -4.24 -4.17 -9.06
C SER A 145 -3.35 -3.01 -8.59
N THR A 146 -2.10 -2.95 -9.05
CA THR A 146 -1.19 -1.83 -8.81
C THR A 146 -0.95 -1.06 -10.12
N VAL A 147 0.05 -1.47 -10.90
CA VAL A 147 0.48 -0.81 -12.13
C VAL A 147 -0.56 -0.95 -13.23
N GLY A 148 -1.19 -2.13 -13.35
CA GLY A 148 -2.15 -2.43 -14.42
C GLY A 148 -3.37 -1.50 -14.38
N VAL A 149 -4.06 -1.46 -13.25
CA VAL A 149 -5.26 -0.65 -13.04
C VAL A 149 -4.97 0.84 -13.07
N ALA A 150 -3.82 1.28 -12.54
CA ALA A 150 -3.43 2.69 -12.55
C ALA A 150 -3.29 3.26 -13.97
N LYS A 151 -2.82 2.46 -14.93
CA LYS A 151 -2.71 2.85 -16.35
C LYS A 151 -4.05 2.99 -17.07
N ARG A 152 -5.11 2.41 -16.50
CA ARG A 152 -6.44 2.29 -17.11
C ARG A 152 -7.50 3.12 -16.42
N ALA A 153 -7.28 3.45 -15.15
CA ALA A 153 -8.18 4.26 -14.37
C ALA A 153 -8.34 5.66 -15.00
N LYS A 154 -9.57 6.19 -14.98
CA LYS A 154 -9.85 7.56 -15.43
C LYS A 154 -9.04 8.58 -14.62
N ARG A 155 -8.88 8.29 -13.33
CA ARG A 155 -8.07 9.06 -12.38
C ARG A 155 -7.41 8.10 -11.40
N ALA A 156 -6.09 8.20 -11.27
CA ALA A 156 -5.29 7.43 -10.31
C ALA A 156 -4.65 8.38 -9.30
N LEU A 157 -4.84 8.10 -8.01
CA LEU A 157 -4.36 8.91 -6.88
C LEU A 157 -3.64 8.01 -5.87
N ALA A 158 -2.73 8.60 -5.09
CA ALA A 158 -2.18 7.96 -3.90
C ALA A 158 -3.18 8.04 -2.75
N GLY A 159 -3.25 7.01 -1.91
CA GLY A 159 -3.88 7.10 -0.60
C GLY A 159 -3.00 7.87 0.40
N LEU A 160 -3.54 8.15 1.58
CA LEU A 160 -2.87 8.95 2.60
C LEU A 160 -1.60 8.28 3.13
N THR A 161 -1.64 6.96 3.30
CA THR A 161 -0.48 6.18 3.72
C THR A 161 0.56 6.13 2.62
N PHE A 162 0.14 5.87 1.37
CA PHE A 162 1.06 5.90 0.25
C PHE A 162 1.77 7.24 0.14
N GLU A 163 1.03 8.35 0.22
CA GLU A 163 1.59 9.69 0.16
C GLU A 163 2.59 9.95 1.29
N ARG A 164 2.26 9.53 2.52
CA ARG A 164 3.15 9.63 3.68
C ARG A 164 4.47 8.88 3.44
N GLU A 165 4.40 7.63 2.97
CA GLU A 165 5.59 6.83 2.65
C GLU A 165 6.42 7.47 1.54
N LEU A 166 5.76 7.97 0.49
CA LEU A 166 6.43 8.66 -0.61
C LEU A 166 7.13 9.93 -0.13
N ARG A 167 6.47 10.75 0.71
CA ARG A 167 7.08 11.96 1.30
C ARG A 167 8.26 11.62 2.18
N MET A 168 8.17 10.57 2.99
CA MET A 168 9.28 10.11 3.81
C MET A 168 10.48 9.69 2.94
N LEU A 169 10.22 8.95 1.87
CA LEU A 169 11.26 8.55 0.91
C LEU A 169 11.87 9.76 0.20
N GLU A 170 11.07 10.75 -0.22
CA GLU A 170 11.56 11.98 -0.84
C GLU A 170 12.44 12.79 0.12
N VAL A 171 12.09 12.86 1.41
CA VAL A 171 12.94 13.47 2.44
C VAL A 171 14.26 12.69 2.60
N MET A 172 14.21 11.36 2.62
CA MET A 172 15.41 10.52 2.76
C MET A 172 16.34 10.58 1.55
N LEU A 173 15.79 10.75 0.34
CA LEU A 173 16.56 10.85 -0.91
C LEU A 173 17.00 12.28 -1.25
N GLY A 174 16.32 13.29 -0.68
CA GLY A 174 16.61 14.71 -0.88
C GLY A 174 17.70 15.27 0.04
N GLU A 175 17.70 16.59 0.21
CA GLU A 175 18.57 17.25 1.18
C GLU A 175 18.05 17.04 2.61
N LEU A 176 18.83 16.31 3.42
CA LEU A 176 18.53 16.11 4.83
C LEU A 176 18.72 17.42 5.60
N ARG A 177 17.74 17.78 6.43
CA ARG A 177 17.87 18.95 7.31
C ARG A 177 18.95 18.70 8.37
N CYS A 178 19.86 19.66 8.54
CA CYS A 178 20.90 19.57 9.57
C CYS A 178 20.42 20.12 10.92
N PRO A 179 20.84 19.52 12.06
CA PRO A 179 21.69 18.33 12.14
C PRO A 179 20.91 17.04 11.78
N SER A 180 21.54 16.14 11.00
CA SER A 180 20.94 14.87 10.58
C SER A 180 21.73 13.67 11.11
N LEU A 181 21.00 12.64 11.53
CA LEU A 181 21.56 11.41 12.09
C LEU A 181 20.91 10.19 11.44
N ALA A 182 21.68 9.41 10.69
CA ALA A 182 21.26 8.11 10.20
C ALA A 182 21.52 7.03 11.26
N VAL A 183 20.52 6.21 11.59
CA VAL A 183 20.68 5.03 12.44
C VAL A 183 20.47 3.79 11.58
N LEU A 184 21.53 3.03 11.36
CA LEU A 184 21.57 1.86 10.49
C LEU A 184 21.73 0.60 11.33
N GLY A 185 20.88 -0.40 11.11
CA GLY A 185 20.97 -1.66 11.85
C GLY A 185 20.25 -2.81 11.15
N GLY A 186 20.01 -3.87 11.91
CA GLY A 186 19.44 -5.12 11.39
C GLY A 186 20.50 -6.10 10.89
N GLU A 187 20.04 -7.12 10.18
CA GLU A 187 20.89 -8.14 9.56
C GLU A 187 21.58 -7.63 8.29
N LEU A 188 22.81 -8.12 8.07
CA LEU A 188 23.65 -7.79 6.92
C LEU A 188 23.14 -8.51 5.65
N SER A 189 22.37 -7.81 4.81
CA SER A 189 22.13 -8.24 3.42
C SER A 189 22.82 -7.32 2.43
N LYS A 190 23.23 -7.87 1.28
CA LYS A 190 23.98 -7.12 0.26
C LYS A 190 23.18 -5.94 -0.28
N GLU A 191 21.87 -6.08 -0.50
CA GLU A 191 21.04 -4.96 -0.97
C GLU A 191 20.91 -3.87 0.09
N LYS A 192 20.77 -4.24 1.37
CA LYS A 192 20.69 -3.28 2.48
C LYS A 192 21.96 -2.47 2.64
N LEU A 193 23.12 -3.04 2.32
CA LEU A 193 24.41 -2.38 2.44
C LEU A 193 24.55 -1.21 1.45
N LEU A 194 24.10 -1.39 0.21
CA LEU A 194 24.07 -0.32 -0.80
C LEU A 194 23.16 0.84 -0.37
N LEU A 195 21.97 0.52 0.18
CA LEU A 195 21.05 1.52 0.70
C LEU A 195 21.64 2.25 1.93
N ALA A 196 22.25 1.50 2.84
CA ALA A 196 22.90 2.00 4.04
C ALA A 196 24.06 2.97 3.70
N GLU A 197 24.90 2.62 2.73
CA GLU A 197 25.97 3.47 2.22
C GLU A 197 25.42 4.79 1.68
N GLU A 198 24.36 4.74 0.88
CA GLU A 198 23.76 5.92 0.28
C GLU A 198 23.11 6.85 1.30
N ILE A 199 22.46 6.30 2.34
CA ILE A 199 21.91 7.08 3.46
C ILE A 199 23.05 7.68 4.29
N ALA A 200 24.08 6.89 4.61
CA ALA A 200 25.23 7.35 5.40
C ALA A 200 25.99 8.49 4.72
N ARG A 201 26.07 8.47 3.38
CA ARG A 201 26.71 9.53 2.58
C ARG A 201 25.98 10.86 2.65
N ARG A 202 24.67 10.86 2.91
CA ARG A 202 23.82 12.06 3.00
C ARG A 202 23.71 12.61 4.43
N ALA A 203 23.78 11.76 5.45
CA ALA A 203 23.62 12.19 6.84
C ALA A 203 24.90 12.84 7.39
N GLU A 204 24.75 13.85 8.27
CA GLU A 204 25.90 14.47 8.96
C GLU A 204 26.60 13.47 9.88
N ARG A 205 25.81 12.61 10.53
CA ARG A 205 26.28 11.57 11.43
C ARG A 205 25.61 10.26 11.10
N THR A 206 26.35 9.17 11.27
CA THR A 206 25.84 7.82 11.11
C THR A 206 26.14 7.02 12.37
N MET A 207 25.11 6.38 12.93
CA MET A 207 25.23 5.37 13.97
C MET A 207 24.89 4.01 13.40
N ILE A 208 25.73 3.03 13.70
CA ILE A 208 25.54 1.64 13.28
C ILE A 208 25.22 0.82 14.53
N ALA A 209 24.17 0.00 14.47
CA ALA A 209 23.68 -0.81 15.58
C ALA A 209 23.31 -2.23 15.12
N GLY A 210 23.04 -3.12 16.09
CA GLY A 210 22.60 -4.50 15.83
C GLY A 210 23.70 -5.38 15.20
N GLN A 211 23.29 -6.43 14.48
CA GLN A 211 24.21 -7.37 13.83
C GLN A 211 25.11 -6.68 12.80
N LEU A 212 24.61 -5.65 12.10
CA LEU A 212 25.42 -4.82 11.22
C LEU A 212 26.64 -4.24 11.94
N ALA A 213 26.51 -3.77 13.18
CA ALA A 213 27.63 -3.24 13.95
C ALA A 213 28.71 -4.30 14.22
N LEU A 214 28.32 -5.56 14.43
CA LEU A 214 29.27 -6.65 14.64
C LEU A 214 30.19 -6.83 13.43
N ALA A 215 29.66 -6.74 12.21
CA ALA A 215 30.48 -6.81 10.99
C ALA A 215 31.53 -5.71 10.92
N PHE A 216 31.18 -4.47 11.29
CA PHE A 216 32.15 -3.36 11.34
C PHE A 216 33.18 -3.53 12.46
N LEU A 217 32.77 -4.03 13.63
CA LEU A 217 33.68 -4.28 14.75
C LEU A 217 34.67 -5.41 14.45
N VAL A 218 34.22 -6.46 13.77
CA VAL A 218 35.08 -7.55 13.27
C VAL A 218 36.05 -7.03 12.21
N ALA A 219 35.56 -6.24 11.23
CA ALA A 219 36.42 -5.66 10.19
C ALA A 219 37.49 -4.69 10.74
N ARG A 220 37.23 -4.07 11.90
CA ARG A 220 38.18 -3.22 12.62
C ARG A 220 39.06 -3.98 13.62
N GLU A 221 38.97 -5.32 13.65
CA GLU A 221 39.71 -6.19 14.55
C GLU A 221 39.45 -5.91 16.04
N ILE A 222 38.29 -5.31 16.36
CA ILE A 222 37.83 -5.09 17.74
C ILE A 222 37.18 -6.37 18.30
N LEU A 223 36.49 -7.13 17.44
CA LEU A 223 35.86 -8.40 17.77
C LEU A 223 36.41 -9.53 16.88
N PRO A 224 36.41 -10.79 17.36
CA PRO A 224 36.83 -11.94 16.56
C PRO A 224 35.77 -12.31 15.51
N SER A 225 36.19 -12.94 14.40
CA SER A 225 35.29 -13.36 13.31
C SER A 225 34.18 -14.33 13.75
N SER A 226 34.32 -14.98 14.90
CA SER A 226 33.28 -15.83 15.50
C SER A 226 32.08 -15.07 16.07
N ALA A 227 32.12 -13.74 16.08
CA ALA A 227 31.02 -12.89 16.54
C ALA A 227 30.00 -12.55 15.44
N LEU A 228 30.23 -12.99 14.21
CA LEU A 228 29.30 -12.89 13.08
C LEU A 228 28.28 -14.03 13.06
#